data_AF-A0A6T1HAH4-F1
#
_entry.id   AF-A0A6T1HAH4-F1
#
_cell.length_a   1.000
_cell.length_b   1.000
_cell.length_c   1.000
_cell.angle_alpha   90.00
_cell.angle_beta   90.00
_cell.angle_gamma   90.00
#
_symmetry.space_group_name_H-M   'P 1'
#
loop_
_entity.id
_entity.type
_entity.pdbx_description
1 polymer ?
#
loop_
_entity_poly.entity_id
_entity_poly.type
_entity_poly.pdbx_seq_one_letter_code
_entity_poly.pdbx_strand_id
1 'polypeptide(L)'
;MLPEALSGSELARFARCVRDLRVDNLGAAGVRALLARLGIGDVPAAFVARALRGCPLLAPPAPSALGPLPCRVFCYAEYRVEAVGELLTGSLTRENGLRKDGGLPRPRWLRAVPLPIGAFVDRELCAEFQLLEAACEVLARGGRGGAPLTGASGSLQLVVNGTSCLSCVCAMRQFQILWPGMRLSVGMTCRGGAAGL
;
A
#
# COMPACT_ATOMS: atom_id res chain seq x y z
N MET A 1 -5.80 0.94 17.57
CA MET A 1 -7.14 1.01 16.93
C MET A 1 -6.97 1.68 15.58
N LEU A 2 -7.37 1.03 14.49
CA LEU A 2 -7.28 1.57 13.12
C LEU A 2 -8.37 2.62 12.88
N PRO A 3 -8.14 3.62 12.00
CA PRO A 3 -9.12 4.67 11.79
C PRO A 3 -10.39 4.13 11.12
N GLU A 4 -11.55 4.59 11.59
CA GLU A 4 -12.85 4.28 10.99
C GLU A 4 -13.35 5.41 10.07
N ALA A 5 -12.82 6.62 10.26
CA ALA A 5 -13.05 7.79 9.42
C ALA A 5 -11.74 8.51 9.12
N LEU A 6 -11.75 9.38 8.10
CA LEU A 6 -10.58 10.18 7.69
C LEU A 6 -10.37 11.44 8.54
N SER A 7 -11.01 11.52 9.71
CA SER A 7 -10.89 12.68 10.58
C SER A 7 -9.50 12.77 11.20
N GLY A 8 -9.04 14.00 11.49
CA GLY A 8 -7.75 14.19 12.15
C GLY A 8 -7.66 13.52 13.52
N SER A 9 -8.77 13.44 14.27
CA SER A 9 -8.82 12.80 15.58
C SER A 9 -8.63 11.27 15.50
N GLU A 10 -9.22 10.62 14.50
CA GLU A 10 -9.06 9.18 14.25
C GLU A 10 -7.62 8.82 13.89
N LEU A 11 -7.02 9.58 12.98
CA LEU A 11 -5.61 9.39 12.59
C LEU A 11 -4.66 9.65 13.77
N ALA A 12 -4.93 10.68 14.58
CA ALA A 12 -4.15 10.96 15.78
C ALA A 12 -4.29 9.85 16.84
N ARG A 13 -5.48 9.26 16.97
CA ARG A 13 -5.73 8.10 17.85
C ARG A 13 -4.93 6.89 17.40
N PHE A 14 -4.93 6.58 16.10
CA PHE A 14 -4.09 5.51 15.56
C PHE A 14 -2.59 5.79 15.80
N ALA A 15 -2.13 7.01 15.56
CA ALA A 15 -0.73 7.41 15.79
C ALA A 15 -0.29 7.20 17.25
N ARG A 16 -1.16 7.51 18.23
CA ARG A 16 -0.91 7.23 19.65
C ARG A 16 -0.81 5.73 19.91
N CYS A 17 -1.76 4.93 19.43
CA CYS A 17 -1.69 3.47 19.59
C CYS A 17 -0.39 2.89 19.04
N VAL A 18 0.05 3.31 17.85
CA VAL A 18 1.29 2.82 17.25
C VAL A 18 2.52 3.25 18.05
N ARG A 19 2.51 4.47 18.57
CA ARG A 19 3.56 4.97 19.48
C ARG A 19 3.66 4.12 20.74
N ASP A 20 2.53 3.77 21.34
CA ASP A 20 2.49 2.97 22.56
C ASP A 20 2.97 1.53 22.32
N LEU A 21 2.66 0.96 21.15
CA LEU A 21 3.15 -0.35 20.74
C LEU A 21 4.66 -0.40 20.47
N ARG A 22 5.29 0.76 20.18
CA ARG A 22 6.74 0.88 19.89
C ARG A 22 7.24 -0.05 18.78
N VAL A 23 6.44 -0.25 17.74
CA VAL A 23 6.81 -1.07 16.57
C VAL A 23 6.50 -0.33 15.27
N ASP A 24 7.31 -0.56 14.24
CA ASP A 24 7.09 -0.01 12.90
C ASP A 24 6.30 -0.93 11.99
N ASN A 25 6.47 -2.24 12.16
CA ASN A 25 5.76 -3.30 11.45
C ASN A 25 5.58 -4.50 12.39
N LEU A 26 4.66 -5.40 12.04
CA LEU A 26 4.33 -6.59 12.82
C LEU A 26 4.90 -7.88 12.19
N GLY A 27 5.90 -7.76 11.32
CA GLY A 27 6.35 -8.84 10.44
C GLY A 27 5.27 -9.28 9.43
N ALA A 28 5.59 -10.25 8.58
CA ALA A 28 4.70 -10.68 7.52
C ALA A 28 3.39 -11.28 8.06
N ALA A 29 3.49 -12.19 9.03
CA ALA A 29 2.33 -12.84 9.63
C ALA A 29 1.42 -11.85 10.37
N GLY A 30 2.00 -10.95 11.19
CA GLY A 30 1.24 -9.96 11.93
C GLY A 30 0.57 -8.93 11.03
N VAL A 31 1.25 -8.47 9.97
CA VAL A 31 0.64 -7.59 8.97
C VAL A 31 -0.48 -8.30 8.22
N ARG A 32 -0.30 -9.56 7.78
CA ARG A 32 -1.38 -10.33 7.12
C ARG A 32 -2.60 -10.49 8.03
N ALA A 33 -2.38 -10.85 9.30
CA ALA A 33 -3.47 -10.97 10.28
C ALA A 33 -4.20 -9.63 10.47
N LEU A 34 -3.47 -8.51 10.52
CA LEU A 34 -4.06 -7.18 10.63
C LEU A 34 -4.86 -6.78 9.39
N LEU A 35 -4.34 -7.06 8.19
CA LEU A 35 -5.02 -6.82 6.91
C LEU A 35 -6.30 -7.65 6.78
N ALA A 36 -6.26 -8.94 7.16
CA ALA A 36 -7.44 -9.79 7.16
C ALA A 36 -8.54 -9.23 8.08
N ARG A 37 -8.18 -8.69 9.24
CA ARG A 37 -9.13 -8.01 10.15
C ARG A 37 -9.73 -6.73 9.56
N LEU A 38 -9.06 -6.09 8.59
CA LEU A 38 -9.57 -4.96 7.82
C LEU A 38 -10.43 -5.39 6.61
N GLY A 39 -10.64 -6.69 6.41
CA GLY A 39 -11.27 -7.22 5.20
C GLY A 39 -10.41 -7.09 3.95
N ILE A 40 -9.09 -6.89 4.11
CA ILE A 40 -8.12 -6.87 3.01
C ILE A 40 -7.56 -8.28 2.86
N GLY A 41 -7.96 -8.96 1.77
CA GLY A 41 -7.49 -10.31 1.47
C GLY A 41 -6.08 -10.37 0.89
N ASP A 42 -5.52 -11.59 0.84
CA ASP A 42 -4.27 -11.84 0.13
C ASP A 42 -4.51 -11.83 -1.40
N VAL A 43 -3.46 -11.59 -2.17
CA VAL A 43 -3.54 -11.64 -3.64
C VAL A 43 -3.39 -13.09 -4.15
N PRO A 44 -4.03 -13.46 -5.27
CA PRO A 44 -3.86 -14.79 -5.84
C PRO A 44 -2.41 -15.09 -6.24
N ALA A 45 -1.96 -16.34 -6.11
CA ALA A 45 -0.62 -16.75 -6.53
C ALA A 45 -0.34 -16.45 -8.01
N ALA A 46 -1.36 -16.58 -8.87
CA ALA A 46 -1.26 -16.24 -10.29
C ALA A 46 -0.98 -14.74 -10.52
N PHE A 47 -1.51 -13.85 -9.67
CA PHE A 47 -1.20 -12.42 -9.71
C PHE A 47 0.26 -12.18 -9.31
N VAL A 48 0.74 -12.80 -8.22
CA VAL A 48 2.14 -12.68 -7.77
C VAL A 48 3.10 -13.13 -8.89
N ALA A 49 2.81 -14.25 -9.55
CA ALA A 49 3.62 -14.74 -10.65
C ALA A 49 3.65 -13.77 -11.85
N ARG A 50 2.53 -13.12 -12.19
CA ARG A 50 2.51 -12.07 -13.23
C ARG A 50 3.28 -10.83 -12.80
N ALA A 51 3.08 -10.37 -11.57
CA ALA A 51 3.76 -9.21 -11.01
C ALA A 51 5.29 -9.41 -11.03
N LEU A 52 5.78 -10.59 -10.67
CA LEU A 52 7.21 -10.93 -10.73
C LEU A 52 7.76 -10.93 -12.16
N ARG A 53 6.97 -11.35 -13.16
CA ARG A 53 7.37 -11.27 -14.57
C ARG A 53 7.41 -9.83 -15.08
N GLY A 54 6.41 -9.01 -14.72
CA GLY A 54 6.33 -7.61 -15.14
C GLY A 54 7.26 -6.68 -14.37
N CYS A 55 7.64 -7.05 -13.15
CA CYS A 55 8.54 -6.29 -12.29
C CYS A 55 9.49 -7.25 -11.53
N PRO A 56 10.60 -7.67 -12.18
CA PRO A 56 11.58 -8.58 -11.55
C PRO A 56 12.18 -8.07 -10.24
N LEU A 57 12.13 -6.75 -10.01
CA LEU A 57 12.58 -6.10 -8.78
C LEU A 57 11.74 -6.48 -7.53
N LEU A 58 10.55 -7.05 -7.72
CA LEU A 58 9.74 -7.62 -6.65
C LEU A 58 10.27 -8.96 -6.15
N ALA A 59 11.14 -9.61 -6.92
CA ALA A 59 11.75 -10.86 -6.51
C ALA A 59 12.57 -10.59 -5.23
N PRO A 60 12.49 -11.49 -4.23
CA PRO A 60 13.40 -11.42 -3.12
C PRO A 60 14.84 -11.42 -3.68
N PRO A 61 15.75 -10.56 -3.20
CA PRO A 61 17.10 -10.53 -3.75
C PRO A 61 17.75 -11.92 -3.65
N ALA A 62 18.82 -12.19 -4.40
CA ALA A 62 19.67 -13.37 -4.18
C ALA A 62 20.58 -13.17 -2.95
N PRO A 63 20.82 -14.18 -2.10
CA PRO A 63 21.72 -14.04 -0.96
C PRO A 63 23.08 -13.50 -1.45
N SER A 64 23.53 -12.39 -0.87
CA SER A 64 24.76 -11.72 -1.27
C SER A 64 25.91 -12.21 -0.41
N ALA A 65 27.00 -12.64 -1.03
CA ALA A 65 28.24 -12.96 -0.32
C ALA A 65 28.93 -11.72 0.26
N LEU A 66 28.60 -10.52 -0.23
CA LEU A 66 29.19 -9.23 0.15
C LEU A 66 28.50 -8.57 1.36
N GLY A 67 27.66 -9.30 2.10
CA GLY A 67 26.93 -8.78 3.26
C GLY A 67 25.55 -8.22 2.92
N PRO A 68 24.86 -7.59 3.90
CA PRO A 68 23.49 -7.11 3.74
C PRO A 68 23.44 -5.95 2.73
N LEU A 69 22.94 -6.24 1.54
CA LEU A 69 22.61 -5.20 0.57
C LEU A 69 21.42 -4.38 1.09
N PRO A 70 21.40 -3.05 0.89
CA PRO A 70 20.22 -2.24 1.19
C PRO A 70 19.03 -2.79 0.39
N CYS A 71 18.04 -3.33 1.12
CA CYS A 71 16.85 -3.89 0.50
C CYS A 71 15.99 -2.75 -0.06
N ARG A 72 15.94 -2.64 -1.39
CA ARG A 72 15.03 -1.69 -2.06
C ARG A 72 13.63 -2.27 -2.01
N VAL A 73 12.72 -1.51 -1.40
CA VAL A 73 11.32 -1.90 -1.31
C VAL A 73 10.57 -1.37 -2.54
N PHE A 74 10.02 -2.28 -3.32
CA PHE A 74 9.19 -2.06 -4.49
C PHE A 74 7.76 -2.49 -4.21
N CYS A 75 6.83 -1.77 -4.79
CA CYS A 75 5.41 -2.06 -4.74
C CYS A 75 4.84 -2.02 -6.15
N TYR A 76 4.06 -3.03 -6.50
CA TYR A 76 3.39 -3.17 -7.79
C TYR A 76 1.91 -3.41 -7.57
N ALA A 77 1.07 -2.87 -8.45
CA ALA A 77 -0.35 -3.17 -8.45
C ALA A 77 -0.94 -3.26 -9.85
N GLU A 78 -1.96 -4.09 -10.00
CA GLU A 78 -2.91 -4.05 -11.12
C GLU A 78 -4.25 -3.52 -10.59
N TYR A 79 -4.90 -2.66 -11.37
CA TYR A 79 -6.23 -2.15 -11.05
C TYR A 79 -7.20 -2.46 -12.18
N ARG A 80 -8.46 -2.67 -11.79
CA ARG A 80 -9.62 -2.77 -12.66
C ARG A 80 -10.73 -1.95 -12.01
N VAL A 81 -11.10 -0.84 -12.63
CA VAL A 81 -12.02 0.16 -12.07
C VAL A 81 -13.13 0.39 -13.06
N GLU A 82 -14.37 0.30 -12.59
CA GLU A 82 -15.58 0.68 -13.31
C GLU A 82 -16.04 2.03 -12.74
N ALA A 83 -16.03 3.06 -13.59
CA ALA A 83 -16.43 4.42 -13.22
C ALA A 83 -17.20 5.06 -14.38
N VAL A 84 -18.42 5.56 -14.12
CA VAL A 84 -19.23 6.31 -15.10
C VAL A 84 -19.40 5.57 -16.45
N GLY A 85 -19.57 4.24 -16.39
CA GLY A 85 -19.72 3.40 -17.59
C GLY A 85 -18.43 3.11 -18.35
N GLU A 86 -17.28 3.55 -17.85
CA GLU A 86 -15.96 3.26 -18.41
C GLU A 86 -15.23 2.24 -17.53
N LEU A 87 -14.59 1.27 -18.19
CA LEU A 87 -13.72 0.29 -17.54
C LEU A 87 -12.26 0.72 -17.72
N LEU A 88 -11.64 1.16 -16.63
CA LEU A 88 -10.23 1.50 -16.57
C LEU A 88 -9.43 0.31 -16.04
N THR A 89 -8.43 -0.12 -16.81
CA THR A 89 -7.49 -1.17 -16.39
C THR A 89 -6.06 -0.71 -16.58
N GLY A 90 -5.18 -1.08 -15.64
CA GLY A 90 -3.77 -0.77 -15.78
C GLY A 90 -2.94 -1.31 -14.62
N SER A 91 -1.68 -0.88 -14.59
CA SER A 91 -0.75 -1.24 -13.53
C SER A 91 0.06 -0.05 -13.04
N LEU A 92 0.49 -0.10 -11.78
CA LEU A 92 1.31 0.93 -11.13
C LEU A 92 2.53 0.27 -10.49
N THR A 93 3.68 0.96 -10.54
CA THR A 93 4.89 0.55 -9.82
C THR A 93 5.51 1.73 -9.09
N ARG A 94 5.88 1.53 -7.83
CA ARG A 94 6.55 2.50 -6.97
C ARG A 94 7.72 1.85 -6.24
N GLU A 95 8.67 2.70 -5.87
CA GLU A 95 9.85 2.34 -5.11
C GLU A 95 9.93 3.23 -3.87
N ASN A 96 10.35 2.65 -2.76
CA ASN A 96 10.55 3.36 -1.51
C ASN A 96 11.65 4.41 -1.62
N GLY A 97 11.43 5.59 -1.04
CA GLY A 97 12.43 6.67 -0.97
C GLY A 97 12.58 7.51 -2.24
N LEU A 98 11.99 7.11 -3.37
CA LEU A 98 12.10 7.84 -4.64
C LEU A 98 10.78 8.51 -5.02
N ARG A 99 10.76 9.85 -5.11
CA ARG A 99 9.63 10.59 -5.70
C ARG A 99 9.78 10.64 -7.22
N LYS A 100 8.81 10.11 -7.96
CA LYS A 100 8.86 10.09 -9.43
C LYS A 100 8.58 11.44 -10.11
N ASP A 101 7.93 12.39 -9.44
CA ASP A 101 7.31 13.54 -10.14
C ASP A 101 8.02 14.86 -9.84
N GLY A 102 9.32 14.82 -9.57
CA GLY A 102 10.17 16.01 -9.50
C GLY A 102 9.77 17.05 -8.44
N GLY A 103 8.94 16.69 -7.46
CA GLY A 103 8.48 17.60 -6.40
C GLY A 103 7.23 18.43 -6.72
N LEU A 104 6.53 18.18 -7.83
CA LEU A 104 5.30 18.89 -8.13
C LEU A 104 4.23 18.66 -7.04
N PRO A 105 3.41 19.69 -6.71
CA PRO A 105 2.30 19.55 -5.77
C PRO A 105 1.30 18.51 -6.32
N ARG A 106 0.96 17.52 -5.50
CA ARG A 106 -0.04 16.50 -5.84
C ARG A 106 -1.22 16.60 -4.88
N PRO A 107 -2.44 16.20 -5.31
CA PRO A 107 -3.52 15.94 -4.38
C PRO A 107 -3.02 14.97 -3.30
N ARG A 108 -3.27 15.30 -2.03
CA ARG A 108 -2.93 14.43 -0.89
C ARG A 108 -4.21 13.74 -0.44
N TRP A 109 -4.49 12.57 -0.99
CA TRP A 109 -5.69 11.81 -0.66
C TRP A 109 -5.54 11.13 0.70
N LEU A 110 -4.31 10.69 1.01
CA LEU A 110 -3.96 9.92 2.19
C LEU A 110 -3.05 10.75 3.09
N ARG A 111 -2.98 10.35 4.36
CA ARG A 111 -2.10 10.96 5.35
C ARG A 111 -1.21 9.89 5.95
N ALA A 112 0.10 10.06 5.79
CA ALA A 112 1.06 9.19 6.43
C ALA A 112 1.04 9.42 7.95
N VAL A 113 1.09 8.33 8.71
CA VAL A 113 1.20 8.38 10.17
C VAL A 113 2.66 8.24 10.58
N PRO A 114 3.21 9.16 11.40
CA PRO A 114 4.56 9.02 11.91
C PRO A 114 4.66 7.82 12.86
N LEU A 115 5.74 7.06 12.74
CA LEU A 115 6.00 5.87 13.56
C LEU A 115 7.04 6.18 14.63
N PRO A 116 6.99 5.50 15.80
CA PRO A 116 7.92 5.76 16.91
C PRO A 116 9.36 5.38 16.59
N ILE A 117 9.58 4.36 15.74
CA ILE A 117 10.92 4.01 15.25
C ILE A 117 11.10 4.74 13.92
N GLY A 118 12.28 5.33 13.71
CA GLY A 118 12.54 6.12 12.50
C GLY A 118 11.61 7.33 12.34
N ALA A 119 11.48 8.15 13.39
CA ALA A 119 10.65 9.37 13.35
C ALA A 119 11.06 10.37 12.24
N PHE A 120 12.31 10.30 11.77
CA PHE A 120 12.83 11.10 10.66
C PHE A 120 12.56 10.50 9.28
N VAL A 121 12.04 9.27 9.21
CA VAL A 121 11.70 8.62 7.94
C VAL A 121 10.40 9.22 7.44
N ASP A 122 10.46 9.89 6.29
CA ASP A 122 9.26 10.36 5.59
C ASP A 122 8.45 9.15 5.08
N ARG A 123 7.36 8.86 5.79
CA ARG A 123 6.48 7.72 5.48
C ARG A 123 5.62 7.96 4.23
N GLU A 124 5.55 9.18 3.71
CA GLU A 124 4.96 9.46 2.40
C GLU A 124 5.81 8.87 1.27
N LEU A 125 7.08 8.55 1.54
CA LEU A 125 7.98 7.93 0.57
C LEU A 125 7.91 6.40 0.55
N CYS A 126 7.13 5.76 1.44
CA CYS A 126 6.92 4.32 1.37
C CYS A 126 6.29 3.91 0.03
N ALA A 127 6.77 2.82 -0.56
CA ALA A 127 6.35 2.39 -1.90
C ALA A 127 4.83 2.16 -1.98
N GLU A 128 4.24 1.56 -0.95
CA GLU A 128 2.80 1.30 -0.85
C GLU A 128 2.00 2.60 -0.70
N PHE A 129 2.46 3.54 0.12
CA PHE A 129 1.82 4.84 0.29
C PHE A 129 1.75 5.60 -1.04
N GLN A 130 2.90 5.74 -1.71
CA GLN A 130 2.97 6.40 -3.01
C GLN A 130 2.12 5.70 -4.08
N LEU A 131 1.99 4.38 -4.01
CA LEU A 131 1.19 3.62 -4.97
C LEU A 131 -0.30 3.83 -4.72
N LEU A 132 -0.73 3.83 -3.46
CA LEU A 132 -2.12 4.09 -3.09
C LEU A 132 -2.54 5.53 -3.43
N GLU A 133 -1.68 6.53 -3.22
CA GLU A 133 -1.92 7.91 -3.68
C GLU A 133 -2.12 7.96 -5.20
N ALA A 134 -1.24 7.31 -5.97
CA ALA A 134 -1.38 7.24 -7.42
C ALA A 134 -2.66 6.49 -7.85
N ALA A 135 -3.08 5.47 -7.11
CA ALA A 135 -4.35 4.78 -7.36
C ALA A 135 -5.55 5.71 -7.07
N CYS A 136 -5.52 6.49 -5.99
CA CYS A 136 -6.54 7.51 -5.72
C CYS A 136 -6.64 8.53 -6.86
N GLU A 137 -5.52 8.95 -7.44
CA GLU A 137 -5.53 9.86 -8.61
C GLU A 137 -6.19 9.21 -9.84
N VAL A 138 -5.91 7.93 -10.11
CA VAL A 138 -6.57 7.19 -11.21
C VAL A 138 -8.09 7.15 -10.99
N LEU A 139 -8.53 6.81 -9.78
CA LEU A 139 -9.95 6.75 -9.41
C LEU A 139 -10.63 8.12 -9.54
N ALA A 140 -9.98 9.18 -9.06
CA ALA A 140 -10.51 10.55 -9.15
C ALA A 140 -10.64 11.05 -10.60
N ARG A 141 -9.70 10.68 -11.49
CA ARG A 141 -9.75 11.03 -12.92
C ARG A 141 -10.84 10.29 -13.68
N GLY A 142 -11.02 9.00 -13.40
CA GLY A 142 -12.13 8.22 -13.97
C GLY A 142 -13.52 8.76 -13.59
N GLY A 143 -13.57 9.63 -12.58
CA GLY A 143 -14.80 10.14 -12.01
C GLY A 143 -15.45 11.37 -12.60
N ARG A 144 -14.87 11.98 -13.64
CA ARG A 144 -15.36 13.24 -14.24
C ARG A 144 -15.64 14.38 -13.23
N GLY A 145 -14.94 14.48 -12.09
CA GLY A 145 -15.29 15.53 -11.13
C GLY A 145 -14.61 15.62 -9.77
N GLY A 146 -13.40 15.09 -9.57
CA GLY A 146 -12.51 15.47 -8.46
C GLY A 146 -12.91 15.14 -7.01
N ALA A 147 -14.14 14.71 -6.74
CA ALA A 147 -14.58 14.26 -5.41
C ALA A 147 -14.46 12.73 -5.27
N PRO A 148 -14.18 12.20 -4.06
CA PRO A 148 -14.28 10.76 -3.78
C PRO A 148 -15.67 10.27 -4.17
N LEU A 149 -15.73 9.51 -5.26
CA LEU A 149 -16.99 9.15 -5.88
C LEU A 149 -17.62 7.97 -5.15
N THR A 150 -18.88 8.15 -4.78
CA THR A 150 -19.81 7.06 -4.47
C THR A 150 -20.11 6.12 -5.67
N GLY A 151 -19.44 6.30 -6.81
CA GLY A 151 -19.72 5.59 -8.07
C GLY A 151 -18.56 4.83 -8.70
N ALA A 152 -17.34 4.88 -8.14
CA ALA A 152 -16.23 4.04 -8.60
C ALA A 152 -16.26 2.70 -7.89
N SER A 153 -16.20 1.61 -8.64
CA SER A 153 -16.14 0.25 -8.08
C SER A 153 -15.11 -0.61 -8.81
N GLY A 154 -14.66 -1.69 -8.18
CA GLY A 154 -13.73 -2.61 -8.83
C GLY A 154 -12.71 -3.20 -7.87
N SER A 155 -11.48 -3.38 -8.33
CA SER A 155 -10.42 -4.02 -7.56
C SER A 155 -9.04 -3.39 -7.78
N LEU A 156 -8.25 -3.40 -6.70
CA LEU A 156 -6.84 -3.06 -6.68
C LEU A 156 -6.09 -4.22 -6.01
N GLN A 157 -5.26 -4.92 -6.77
CA GLN A 157 -4.40 -5.99 -6.27
C GLN A 157 -2.97 -5.46 -6.19
N LEU A 158 -2.37 -5.52 -5.00
CA LEU A 158 -1.07 -4.94 -4.69
C LEU A 158 -0.13 -6.02 -4.17
N VAL A 159 1.15 -5.98 -4.57
CA VAL A 159 2.22 -6.79 -3.98
C VAL A 159 3.42 -5.91 -3.65
N VAL A 160 4.01 -6.15 -2.48
CA VAL A 160 5.24 -5.48 -2.01
C VAL A 160 6.32 -6.51 -1.69
N ASN A 161 7.58 -6.21 -2.02
CA ASN A 161 8.73 -7.10 -1.74
C ASN A 161 9.32 -6.91 -0.34
N GLY A 162 8.43 -6.87 0.65
CA GLY A 162 8.77 -6.65 2.04
C GLY A 162 7.51 -6.65 2.90
N THR A 163 7.67 -6.31 4.18
CA THR A 163 6.55 -6.15 5.10
C THR A 163 6.12 -4.70 5.17
N SER A 164 4.83 -4.43 4.99
CA SER A 164 4.31 -3.08 5.12
C SER A 164 4.43 -2.55 6.55
N CYS A 165 4.88 -1.30 6.67
CA CYS A 165 4.86 -0.61 7.96
C CYS A 165 3.42 -0.26 8.38
N LEU A 166 3.21 0.01 9.66
CA LEU A 166 1.90 0.36 10.20
C LEU A 166 1.34 1.66 9.61
N SER A 167 2.21 2.56 9.14
CA SER A 167 1.79 3.76 8.41
C SER A 167 1.13 3.41 7.07
N CYS A 168 1.70 2.45 6.32
CA CYS A 168 1.13 1.96 5.08
C CYS A 168 -0.14 1.15 5.30
N VAL A 169 -0.23 0.35 6.38
CA VAL A 169 -1.49 -0.31 6.75
C VAL A 169 -2.59 0.71 7.05
N CYS A 170 -2.26 1.81 7.71
CA CYS A 170 -3.20 2.92 7.91
C CYS A 170 -3.62 3.56 6.58
N ALA A 171 -2.69 3.74 5.64
CA ALA A 171 -2.99 4.26 4.31
C ALA A 171 -3.92 3.32 3.51
N MET A 172 -3.73 2.00 3.61
CA MET A 172 -4.65 1.00 3.03
C MET A 172 -6.06 1.12 3.62
N ARG A 173 -6.17 1.36 4.94
CA ARG A 173 -7.46 1.61 5.58
C ARG A 173 -8.10 2.92 5.12
N GLN A 174 -7.31 3.99 5.02
CA GLN A 174 -7.79 5.28 4.47
C GLN A 174 -8.30 5.12 3.03
N PHE A 175 -7.61 4.32 2.21
CA PHE A 175 -8.05 3.99 0.85
C PHE A 175 -9.42 3.30 0.83
N GLN A 176 -9.66 2.30 1.69
CA GLN A 176 -10.97 1.65 1.80
C GLN A 176 -12.08 2.62 2.22
N ILE A 177 -11.78 3.58 3.10
CA ILE A 177 -12.75 4.60 3.54
C ILE A 177 -13.05 5.59 2.41
N LEU A 178 -12.04 6.00 1.64
CA LEU A 178 -12.19 6.89 0.50
C LEU A 178 -12.96 6.24 -0.65
N TRP A 179 -12.73 4.95 -0.88
CA TRP A 179 -13.22 4.23 -2.07
C TRP A 179 -13.95 2.94 -1.66
N PRO A 180 -15.14 3.05 -1.04
CA PRO A 180 -15.84 1.89 -0.50
C PRO A 180 -16.27 0.86 -1.57
N GLY A 181 -16.39 1.27 -2.83
CA GLY A 181 -16.68 0.37 -3.96
C GLY A 181 -15.46 -0.42 -4.46
N MET A 182 -14.25 -0.13 -3.96
CA MET A 182 -13.01 -0.78 -4.38
C MET A 182 -12.62 -1.91 -3.44
N ARG A 183 -12.41 -3.11 -4.01
CA ARG A 183 -11.80 -4.23 -3.29
C ARG A 183 -10.28 -4.11 -3.32
N LEU A 184 -9.67 -3.99 -2.15
CA LEU A 184 -8.21 -4.01 -1.98
C LEU A 184 -7.73 -5.42 -1.59
N SER A 185 -6.70 -5.91 -2.25
CA SER A 185 -5.97 -7.13 -1.88
C SER A 185 -4.47 -6.88 -1.85
N VAL A 186 -3.78 -7.41 -0.85
CA VAL A 186 -2.37 -7.09 -0.59
C VAL A 186 -1.58 -8.37 -0.34
N GLY A 187 -0.57 -8.60 -1.18
CA GLY A 187 0.43 -9.65 -1.01
C GLY A 187 1.79 -9.10 -0.59
N MET A 188 2.60 -9.98 0.00
CA MET A 188 3.97 -9.67 0.38
C MET A 188 4.93 -10.77 -0.07
N THR A 189 5.98 -10.41 -0.80
CA THR A 189 7.09 -11.31 -1.18
C THR A 189 8.27 -11.09 -0.22
N CYS A 190 8.16 -11.62 1.00
CA CYS A 190 9.21 -11.52 2.02
C CYS A 190 10.26 -12.63 1.84
N ARG A 191 11.55 -12.32 2.06
CA ARG A 191 12.57 -13.35 2.27
C ARG A 191 12.33 -14.06 3.61
N GLY A 192 12.30 -15.39 3.61
CA GLY A 192 12.50 -16.18 4.84
C GLY A 192 11.25 -16.64 5.59
N GLY A 193 10.05 -16.57 5.01
CA GLY A 193 8.96 -17.42 5.47
C GLY A 193 9.15 -18.80 4.86
N ALA A 194 9.62 -19.78 5.64
CA ALA A 194 9.61 -21.17 5.22
C ALA A 194 8.24 -21.50 4.61
N ALA A 195 8.26 -22.10 3.41
CA ALA A 195 7.09 -22.58 2.73
C ALA A 195 6.36 -23.59 3.63
N GLY A 196 5.29 -23.14 4.25
CA GLY A 196 4.19 -23.98 4.70
C GLY A 196 2.98 -23.66 3.81
N LEU A 197 3.07 -24.08 2.55
CA LEU A 197 1.92 -24.34 1.67
C LEU A 197 1.66 -25.83 1.71
#